data_AF-A0A0C2VZ93-F1
#
_entry.id   AF-A0A0C2VZ93-F1
#
_cell.length_a   1.000
_cell.length_b   1.000
_cell.length_c   1.000
_cell.angle_alpha   90.00
_cell.angle_beta   90.00
_cell.angle_gamma   90.00
#
_symmetry.space_group_name_H-M   'P 1'
#
loop_
_entity.id
_entity.type
_entity.pdbx_description
1 polymer ?
#
loop_
_entity_poly.entity_id
_entity_poly.type
_entity_poly.pdbx_seq_one_letter_code
_entity_poly.pdbx_strand_id
1 'polypeptide(L)'
;CFPHIVNLACKATLAAITDLNYVDDTVEAYRDYEPNHYGKDCIATIRSLVNSIRNSNIKKQRFSEYVHEHFPQDYQLLRDVATRWSSTLLMINRVLKLKDAIEDITHDNEFKDLHKFQLSEGDWELLNDYQQVLQVPHAFQDVLGAETTPTLCYSIPAYSAFINMWEDLKDDHIEWERIIQPGLDKIEEYQARLIDTPAYVVAMGETSIFQ
;
A
#
# COMPACT_ATOMS: atom_id res chain seq x y z
N CYS A 1 18.27 -9.36 -1.59
CA CYS A 1 18.23 -8.78 -2.96
C CYS A 1 17.47 -7.47 -2.92
N PHE A 2 17.71 -6.55 -3.85
CA PHE A 2 17.13 -5.21 -3.85
C PHE A 2 15.59 -5.18 -3.72
N PRO A 3 14.82 -5.95 -4.52
CA PRO A 3 13.36 -5.97 -4.41
C PRO A 3 12.87 -6.44 -3.03
N HIS A 4 13.62 -7.33 -2.37
CA HIS A 4 13.26 -7.83 -1.05
C HIS A 4 13.36 -6.74 0.03
N ILE A 5 14.34 -5.83 -0.06
CA ILE A 5 14.53 -4.76 0.92
C ILE A 5 13.46 -3.68 0.77
N VAL A 6 13.14 -3.30 -0.45
CA VAL A 6 12.04 -2.34 -0.69
C VAL A 6 10.72 -2.93 -0.18
N ASN A 7 10.48 -4.23 -0.38
CA ASN A 7 9.33 -4.91 0.23
C ASN A 7 9.34 -4.87 1.77
N LEU A 8 10.50 -5.04 2.42
CA LEU A 8 10.60 -4.88 3.87
C LEU A 8 10.31 -3.44 4.32
N ALA A 9 10.79 -2.44 3.58
CA ALA A 9 10.49 -1.04 3.83
C ALA A 9 8.99 -0.75 3.69
N CYS A 10 8.34 -1.20 2.62
CA CYS A 10 6.88 -1.08 2.45
C CYS A 10 6.11 -1.70 3.61
N LYS A 11 6.53 -2.90 4.05
CA LYS A 11 5.89 -3.58 5.17
C LYS A 11 6.06 -2.82 6.48
N ALA A 12 7.22 -2.22 6.71
CA ALA A 12 7.47 -1.39 7.88
C ALA A 12 6.60 -0.11 7.85
N THR A 13 6.53 0.57 6.71
CA THR A 13 5.65 1.73 6.51
C THR A 13 4.17 1.36 6.71
N LEU A 14 3.72 0.24 6.13
CA LEU A 14 2.35 -0.25 6.32
C LEU A 14 2.06 -0.56 7.79
N ALA A 15 2.99 -1.21 8.49
CA ALA A 15 2.86 -1.48 9.92
C ALA A 15 2.88 -0.23 10.81
N ALA A 16 3.36 0.91 10.29
CA ALA A 16 3.29 2.20 10.97
C ALA A 16 1.98 2.96 10.69
N ILE A 17 1.37 2.69 9.53
CA ILE A 17 0.06 3.23 9.13
C ILE A 17 -1.06 2.52 9.89
N THR A 18 -1.01 1.20 9.90
CA THR A 18 -1.97 0.37 10.60
C THR A 18 -1.46 0.07 12.00
N ASP A 19 -2.28 0.17 13.04
CA ASP A 19 -1.93 -0.35 14.40
C ASP A 19 -1.82 -1.90 14.42
N LEU A 20 -1.72 -2.49 13.24
CA LEU A 20 -1.48 -3.89 12.97
C LEU A 20 0.05 -4.09 12.94
N ASN A 21 0.56 -4.76 13.97
CA ASN A 21 1.64 -5.71 13.72
C ASN A 21 1.21 -6.52 12.49
N TYR A 22 1.99 -6.48 11.41
CA TYR A 22 1.75 -7.29 10.21
C TYR A 22 2.01 -8.76 10.57
N VAL A 23 1.14 -9.31 11.44
CA VAL A 23 1.19 -10.67 11.95
C VAL A 23 0.81 -11.58 10.79
N ASP A 24 1.59 -12.65 10.69
CA ASP A 24 1.49 -13.73 9.72
C ASP A 24 0.04 -14.05 9.30
N ASP A 25 -0.13 -14.19 7.99
CA ASP A 25 -1.39 -14.31 7.27
C ASP A 25 -2.22 -15.49 7.78
N THR A 26 -3.23 -15.21 8.60
CA THR A 26 -4.45 -16.01 8.59
C THR A 26 -5.65 -15.11 8.33
N VAL A 27 -6.48 -15.54 7.37
CA VAL A 27 -7.80 -14.95 7.05
C VAL A 27 -8.69 -14.84 8.30
N GLU A 28 -8.34 -15.55 9.37
CA GLU A 28 -9.01 -15.55 10.67
C GLU A 28 -8.82 -14.23 11.45
N ALA A 29 -7.65 -13.59 11.39
CA ALA A 29 -7.37 -12.39 12.18
C ALA A 29 -8.30 -11.20 11.86
N TYR A 30 -8.87 -11.17 10.65
CA TYR A 30 -9.75 -10.09 10.18
C TYR A 30 -11.23 -10.48 10.11
N ARG A 31 -11.60 -11.75 10.30
CA ARG A 31 -13.02 -12.15 10.31
C ARG A 31 -13.79 -11.45 11.43
N ASP A 32 -13.10 -11.17 12.53
CA ASP A 32 -13.69 -10.60 13.74
C ASP A 32 -13.36 -9.10 13.91
N TYR A 33 -12.86 -8.43 12.87
CA TYR A 33 -12.61 -6.98 12.93
C TYR A 33 -13.94 -6.21 13.00
N GLU A 34 -14.17 -5.57 14.14
CA GLU A 34 -15.26 -4.62 14.35
C GLU A 34 -14.72 -3.19 14.47
N PRO A 35 -15.09 -2.28 13.56
CA PRO A 35 -14.69 -0.87 13.63
C PRO A 35 -15.14 -0.23 14.96
N ASN A 36 -14.19 0.11 15.83
CA ASN A 36 -14.40 0.85 17.08
C ASN A 36 -14.44 2.37 16.80
N HIS A 37 -15.29 3.11 17.52
CA HIS A 37 -15.39 4.58 17.47
C HIS A 37 -14.10 5.35 17.88
N TYR A 38 -13.14 4.73 18.58
CA TYR A 38 -11.97 5.43 19.14
C TYR A 38 -10.66 5.25 18.37
N GLY A 39 -10.64 4.46 17.29
CA GLY A 39 -9.42 4.16 16.55
C GLY A 39 -9.71 3.26 15.36
N LYS A 40 -10.40 3.80 14.37
CA LYS A 40 -10.78 3.06 13.17
C LYS A 40 -9.61 3.03 12.19
N ASP A 41 -8.92 1.89 12.16
CA ASP A 41 -7.95 1.61 11.11
C ASP A 41 -8.65 1.59 9.75
N CYS A 42 -8.38 2.63 8.94
CA CYS A 42 -9.02 2.82 7.65
C CYS A 42 -8.66 1.70 6.67
N ILE A 43 -7.42 1.21 6.70
CA ILE A 43 -6.97 0.11 5.82
C ILE A 43 -7.66 -1.20 6.22
N ALA A 44 -7.73 -1.52 7.51
CA ALA A 44 -8.42 -2.69 8.01
C ALA A 44 -9.93 -2.65 7.70
N THR A 45 -10.53 -1.47 7.80
CA THR A 45 -11.94 -1.22 7.46
C THR A 45 -12.19 -1.52 5.98
N ILE A 46 -11.44 -0.91 5.05
CA ILE A 46 -11.65 -1.14 3.61
C ILE A 46 -11.33 -2.58 3.22
N ARG A 47 -10.33 -3.21 3.84
CA ARG A 47 -9.99 -4.63 3.60
C ARG A 47 -11.17 -5.53 3.99
N SER A 48 -11.77 -5.28 5.14
CA SER A 48 -12.95 -6.02 5.63
C SER A 48 -14.16 -5.80 4.75
N LEU A 49 -14.43 -4.56 4.34
CA LEU A 49 -15.50 -4.20 3.40
C LEU A 49 -15.34 -4.92 2.06
N VAL A 50 -14.17 -4.80 1.44
CA VAL A 50 -13.83 -5.45 0.16
C VAL A 50 -14.03 -6.95 0.27
N ASN A 51 -13.55 -7.57 1.35
CA ASN A 51 -13.72 -9.01 1.55
C ASN A 51 -15.19 -9.40 1.74
N SER A 52 -15.98 -8.62 2.49
CA SER A 52 -17.41 -8.86 2.70
C SER A 52 -18.18 -8.86 1.37
N ILE A 53 -17.93 -7.83 0.53
CA ILE A 53 -18.54 -7.74 -0.80
C ILE A 53 -18.01 -8.87 -1.68
N ARG A 54 -16.69 -9.04 -1.79
CA ARG A 54 -16.05 -10.03 -2.69
C ARG A 54 -16.27 -11.48 -2.28
N ASN A 55 -16.79 -11.78 -1.10
CA ASN A 55 -17.13 -13.15 -0.69
C ASN A 55 -18.61 -13.49 -0.89
N SER A 56 -19.49 -12.49 -1.07
CA SER A 56 -20.92 -12.71 -1.32
C SER A 56 -21.29 -12.41 -2.78
N ASN A 57 -21.82 -13.40 -3.50
CA ASN A 57 -22.23 -13.19 -4.89
C ASN A 57 -23.38 -12.18 -5.02
N ILE A 58 -24.31 -12.16 -4.04
CA ILE A 58 -25.41 -11.19 -3.99
C ILE A 58 -24.86 -9.78 -3.84
N LYS A 59 -23.95 -9.55 -2.87
CA LYS A 59 -23.34 -8.24 -2.65
C LYS A 59 -22.50 -7.78 -3.84
N LYS A 60 -21.76 -8.68 -4.49
CA LYS A 60 -21.01 -8.35 -5.72
C LYS A 60 -21.93 -7.90 -6.84
N GLN A 61 -23.04 -8.61 -7.04
CA GLN A 61 -23.98 -8.28 -8.09
C GLN A 61 -24.59 -6.90 -7.83
N ARG A 62 -25.08 -6.65 -6.60
CA ARG A 62 -25.57 -5.34 -6.21
C ARG A 62 -24.51 -4.24 -6.36
N PHE A 63 -23.29 -4.51 -5.92
CA PHE A 63 -22.19 -3.56 -6.07
C PHE A 63 -21.91 -3.23 -7.54
N SER A 64 -21.94 -4.23 -8.41
CA SER A 64 -21.78 -4.01 -9.85
C SER A 64 -22.88 -3.13 -10.42
N GLU A 65 -24.13 -3.27 -9.96
CA GLU A 65 -25.23 -2.36 -10.35
C GLU A 65 -24.89 -0.90 -9.99
N TYR A 66 -24.48 -0.63 -8.75
CA TYR A 66 -24.04 0.71 -8.34
C TYR A 66 -22.82 1.21 -9.14
N VAL A 67 -21.86 0.33 -9.44
CA VAL A 67 -20.71 0.71 -10.28
C VAL A 67 -21.16 1.13 -11.69
N HIS A 68 -22.16 0.48 -12.28
CA HIS A 68 -22.68 0.85 -13.60
C HIS A 68 -23.46 2.18 -13.60
N GLU A 69 -23.97 2.62 -12.45
CA GLU A 69 -24.62 3.92 -12.31
C GLU A 69 -23.60 5.08 -12.41
N HIS A 70 -22.39 4.87 -11.89
CA HIS A 70 -21.33 5.88 -11.84
C HIS A 70 -20.28 5.74 -12.96
N PHE A 71 -20.10 4.53 -13.49
CA PHE A 71 -19.02 4.23 -14.44
C PHE A 71 -19.50 3.42 -15.65
N PRO A 72 -18.97 3.69 -16.85
CA PRO A 72 -19.30 2.92 -18.06
C PRO A 72 -18.66 1.52 -18.10
N GLN A 73 -17.67 1.25 -17.24
CA GLN A 73 -17.04 -0.07 -17.13
C GLN A 73 -17.39 -0.74 -15.80
N ASP A 74 -17.58 -2.06 -15.84
CA ASP A 74 -17.80 -2.87 -14.65
C ASP A 74 -16.50 -3.06 -13.86
N TYR A 75 -16.18 -2.11 -13.00
CA TYR A 75 -15.04 -2.19 -12.10
C TYR A 75 -15.36 -3.04 -10.87
N GLN A 76 -14.57 -4.09 -10.65
CA GLN A 76 -14.66 -4.90 -9.43
C GLN A 76 -13.71 -4.40 -8.33
N LEU A 77 -14.07 -4.57 -7.06
CA LEU A 77 -13.12 -4.32 -5.96
C LEU A 77 -11.93 -5.29 -6.02
N LEU A 78 -10.73 -4.78 -5.73
CA LEU A 78 -9.49 -5.55 -5.70
C LEU A 78 -9.19 -5.99 -4.27
N ARG A 79 -8.87 -7.27 -4.07
CA ARG A 79 -8.51 -7.79 -2.75
C ARG A 79 -7.05 -7.48 -2.44
N ASP A 80 -6.81 -7.13 -1.19
CA ASP A 80 -5.47 -7.12 -0.63
C ASP A 80 -4.95 -8.55 -0.42
N VAL A 81 -3.67 -8.78 -0.71
CA VAL A 81 -3.00 -10.08 -0.65
C VAL A 81 -1.62 -9.85 -0.04
N ALA A 82 -1.42 -10.19 1.22
CA ALA A 82 -0.21 -9.82 1.96
C ALA A 82 1.11 -10.39 1.39
N THR A 83 1.04 -11.47 0.60
CA THR A 83 2.19 -12.00 -0.16
C THR A 83 2.59 -11.12 -1.35
N ARG A 84 1.75 -10.16 -1.77
CA ARG A 84 1.98 -9.24 -2.87
C ARG A 84 2.09 -7.81 -2.34
N TRP A 85 3.31 -7.34 -2.14
CA TRP A 85 3.63 -6.03 -1.59
C TRP A 85 2.93 -4.79 -2.18
N SER A 86 2.42 -4.83 -3.41
CA SER A 86 1.64 -3.74 -4.02
C SER A 86 0.11 -3.89 -3.90
N SER A 87 -0.40 -4.99 -3.32
CA SER A 87 -1.85 -5.25 -3.29
C SER A 87 -2.62 -4.26 -2.44
N THR A 88 -2.02 -3.76 -1.36
CA THR A 88 -2.68 -2.80 -0.47
C THR A 88 -2.90 -1.47 -1.19
N LEU A 89 -1.88 -0.97 -1.90
CA LEU A 89 -2.02 0.21 -2.75
C LEU A 89 -3.07 0.00 -3.85
N LEU A 90 -3.03 -1.15 -4.55
CA LEU A 90 -3.99 -1.44 -5.61
C LEU A 90 -5.43 -1.52 -5.08
N MET A 91 -5.63 -2.04 -3.88
CA MET A 91 -6.92 -2.02 -3.18
C MET A 91 -7.34 -0.58 -2.87
N ILE A 92 -6.46 0.24 -2.28
CA ILE A 92 -6.73 1.64 -1.96
C ILE A 92 -7.09 2.42 -3.24
N ASN A 93 -6.30 2.31 -4.29
CA ASN A 93 -6.55 2.93 -5.60
C ASN A 93 -7.94 2.56 -6.14
N ARG A 94 -8.34 1.29 -6.03
CA ARG A 94 -9.65 0.83 -6.49
C ARG A 94 -10.78 1.37 -5.61
N VAL A 95 -10.58 1.40 -4.30
CA VAL A 95 -11.56 1.88 -3.33
C VAL A 95 -11.80 3.38 -3.52
N LEU A 96 -10.73 4.18 -3.60
CA LEU A 96 -10.82 5.62 -3.88
C LEU A 96 -11.51 5.90 -5.23
N LYS A 97 -11.18 5.13 -6.27
CA LYS A 97 -11.84 5.27 -7.58
C LYS A 97 -13.34 4.96 -7.52
N LEU A 98 -13.77 4.04 -6.67
CA LEU A 98 -15.16 3.61 -6.56
C LEU A 98 -15.85 4.19 -5.32
N LYS A 99 -15.41 5.36 -4.83
CA LYS A 99 -15.96 6.02 -3.64
C LYS A 99 -17.49 6.07 -3.67
N ASP A 100 -18.07 6.63 -4.73
CA ASP A 100 -19.53 6.81 -4.84
C ASP A 100 -20.30 5.48 -4.75
N ALA A 101 -19.87 4.47 -5.52
CA ALA A 101 -20.50 3.14 -5.49
C ALA A 101 -20.32 2.42 -4.14
N ILE A 102 -19.22 2.68 -3.42
CA ILE A 102 -18.98 2.17 -2.07
C ILE A 102 -19.90 2.85 -1.07
N GLU A 103 -20.07 4.16 -1.17
CA GLU A 103 -21.00 4.90 -0.33
C GLU A 103 -22.43 4.40 -0.55
N ASP A 104 -22.87 4.20 -1.79
CA ASP A 104 -24.20 3.68 -2.08
C ASP A 104 -24.46 2.29 -1.46
N ILE A 105 -23.56 1.32 -1.67
CA ILE A 105 -23.77 -0.02 -1.12
C ILE A 105 -23.66 -0.05 0.42
N THR A 106 -22.87 0.83 1.02
CA THR A 106 -22.74 0.92 2.48
C THR A 106 -23.89 1.68 3.13
N HIS A 107 -24.71 2.41 2.36
CA HIS A 107 -25.97 3.02 2.81
C HIS A 107 -27.21 2.19 2.42
N ASP A 108 -27.06 1.17 1.58
CA ASP A 108 -28.15 0.27 1.19
C ASP A 108 -28.75 -0.45 2.42
N ASN A 109 -30.07 -0.33 2.59
CA ASN A 109 -30.81 -0.94 3.68
C ASN A 109 -30.90 -2.47 3.57
N GLU A 110 -30.65 -3.04 2.39
CA GLU A 110 -30.57 -4.49 2.19
C GLU A 110 -29.33 -5.08 2.86
N PHE A 111 -28.22 -4.32 2.94
CA PHE A 111 -26.93 -4.77 3.44
C PHE A 111 -26.50 -4.02 4.70
N LYS A 112 -27.36 -4.02 5.73
CA LYS A 112 -27.10 -3.34 7.03
C LYS A 112 -25.78 -3.75 7.69
N ASP A 113 -25.30 -4.97 7.44
CA ASP A 113 -24.03 -5.44 7.96
C ASP A 113 -22.81 -4.72 7.36
N LEU A 114 -23.00 -3.98 6.25
CA LEU A 114 -22.00 -3.12 5.64
C LEU A 114 -21.98 -1.70 6.21
N HIS A 115 -23.03 -1.26 6.92
CA HIS A 115 -23.13 0.10 7.47
C HIS A 115 -21.97 0.40 8.42
N LYS A 116 -21.49 -0.61 9.15
CA LYS A 116 -20.32 -0.47 10.05
C LYS A 116 -19.01 -0.11 9.32
N PHE A 117 -18.93 -0.30 8.01
CA PHE A 117 -17.76 0.03 7.20
C PHE A 117 -17.86 1.39 6.50
N GLN A 118 -18.90 2.18 6.73
CA GLN A 118 -19.03 3.54 6.20
C GLN A 118 -17.82 4.38 6.60
N LEU A 119 -17.20 5.05 5.63
CA LEU A 119 -16.03 5.90 5.83
C LEU A 119 -16.47 7.36 5.99
N SER A 120 -15.83 8.09 6.91
CA SER A 120 -16.00 9.54 7.01
C SER A 120 -15.21 10.26 5.91
N GLU A 121 -15.49 11.54 5.64
CA GLU A 121 -14.64 12.34 4.73
C GLU A 121 -13.18 12.37 5.19
N GLY A 122 -12.92 12.44 6.49
CA GLY A 122 -11.56 12.34 7.04
C GLY A 122 -10.92 10.97 6.80
N ASP A 123 -11.70 9.87 6.82
CA ASP A 123 -11.18 8.54 6.49
C ASP A 123 -10.79 8.47 5.00
N TRP A 124 -11.56 9.10 4.12
CA TRP A 124 -11.27 9.18 2.69
C TRP A 124 -10.02 10.01 2.40
N GLU A 125 -9.86 11.16 3.05
CA GLU A 125 -8.64 11.98 2.99
C GLU A 125 -7.42 11.18 3.46
N LEU A 126 -7.54 10.49 4.59
CA LEU A 126 -6.47 9.66 5.12
C LEU A 126 -6.09 8.50 4.17
N LEU A 127 -7.05 7.89 3.49
CA LEU A 127 -6.77 6.89 2.45
C LEU A 127 -6.02 7.49 1.24
N ASN A 128 -6.32 8.75 0.88
CA ASN A 128 -5.59 9.47 -0.16
C ASN A 128 -4.13 9.77 0.27
N ASP A 129 -3.91 10.12 1.54
CA ASP A 129 -2.55 10.29 2.08
C ASP A 129 -1.77 8.98 2.04
N TYR A 130 -2.38 7.87 2.48
CA TYR A 130 -1.76 6.55 2.42
C TYR A 130 -1.46 6.11 0.99
N GLN A 131 -2.34 6.44 0.04
CA GLN A 131 -2.10 6.20 -1.37
C GLN A 131 -0.80 6.88 -1.84
N GLN A 132 -0.59 8.16 -1.49
CA GLN A 132 0.58 8.92 -1.90
C GLN A 132 1.87 8.31 -1.35
N VAL A 133 1.90 7.99 -0.06
CA VAL A 133 3.06 7.35 0.58
C VAL A 133 3.40 6.00 -0.07
N LEU A 134 2.39 5.18 -0.34
CA LEU A 134 2.56 3.83 -0.91
C LEU A 134 2.83 3.86 -2.43
N GLN A 135 2.53 4.95 -3.13
CA GLN A 135 2.80 5.09 -4.56
C GLN A 135 4.31 5.13 -4.86
N VAL A 136 5.13 5.69 -3.96
CA VAL A 136 6.59 5.77 -4.10
C VAL A 136 7.24 4.39 -4.26
N PRO A 137 7.04 3.42 -3.34
CA PRO A 137 7.59 2.08 -3.54
C PRO A 137 6.98 1.31 -4.70
N HIS A 138 5.73 1.60 -5.05
CA HIS A 138 5.11 0.97 -6.22
C HIS A 138 5.75 1.44 -7.54
N ALA A 139 5.98 2.74 -7.70
CA ALA A 139 6.70 3.27 -8.85
C ALA A 139 8.13 2.68 -8.94
N PHE A 140 8.76 2.49 -7.79
CA PHE A 140 10.07 1.86 -7.70
C PHE A 140 10.07 0.40 -8.18
N GLN A 141 9.04 -0.37 -7.81
CA GLN A 141 8.85 -1.72 -8.31
C GLN A 141 8.79 -1.74 -9.83
N ASP A 142 8.04 -0.82 -10.44
CA ASP A 142 7.86 -0.82 -11.90
C ASP A 142 9.18 -0.52 -12.63
N VAL A 143 9.99 0.41 -12.10
CA VAL A 143 11.34 0.69 -12.61
C VAL A 143 12.22 -0.56 -12.55
N LEU A 144 12.29 -1.21 -11.38
CA LEU A 144 13.12 -2.42 -11.21
C LEU A 144 12.57 -3.64 -11.97
N GLY A 145 11.26 -3.74 -12.13
CA GLY A 145 10.60 -4.84 -12.85
C GLY A 145 10.76 -4.74 -14.36
N ALA A 146 10.96 -3.53 -14.89
CA ALA A 146 11.27 -3.29 -16.30
C ALA A 146 12.72 -3.67 -16.67
N GLU A 147 13.62 -3.77 -15.70
CA GLU A 147 15.00 -4.18 -15.93
C GLU A 147 15.09 -5.70 -16.22
N THR A 148 15.31 -6.06 -17.48
CA THR A 148 15.54 -7.46 -17.90
C THR A 148 16.88 -8.03 -17.40
N THR A 149 17.78 -7.18 -16.90
CA THR A 149 19.07 -7.56 -16.32
C THR A 149 19.20 -6.93 -14.94
N PRO A 150 19.35 -7.72 -13.86
CA PRO A 150 19.53 -7.19 -12.51
C PRO A 150 20.94 -6.64 -12.39
N THR A 151 21.15 -5.42 -12.85
CA THR A 151 22.47 -4.79 -12.84
C THR A 151 22.57 -3.96 -11.58
N LEU A 152 23.42 -4.41 -10.65
CA LEU A 152 23.69 -3.78 -9.36
C LEU A 152 23.99 -2.26 -9.43
N CYS A 153 24.39 -1.76 -10.59
CA CYS A 153 24.73 -0.35 -10.80
C CYS A 153 23.52 0.58 -10.89
N TYR A 154 22.37 0.14 -11.40
CA TYR A 154 21.17 0.98 -11.52
C TYR A 154 20.37 1.06 -10.23
N SER A 155 20.51 0.06 -9.36
CA SER A 155 19.76 0.00 -8.12
C SER A 155 20.20 1.03 -7.08
N ILE A 156 21.38 1.65 -7.21
CA ILE A 156 21.87 2.70 -6.31
C ILE A 156 21.24 4.07 -6.61
N PRO A 157 21.32 4.62 -7.84
CA PRO A 157 20.57 5.82 -8.19
C PRO A 157 19.08 5.68 -7.89
N ALA A 158 18.56 4.48 -8.12
CA ALA A 158 17.19 4.13 -7.80
C ALA A 158 16.95 4.26 -6.27
N TYR A 159 17.80 3.69 -5.40
CA TYR A 159 17.67 3.89 -3.94
C TYR A 159 17.77 5.35 -3.51
N SER A 160 18.75 6.09 -4.03
CA SER A 160 18.89 7.51 -3.70
C SER A 160 17.63 8.29 -4.12
N ALA A 161 17.07 8.01 -5.29
CA ALA A 161 15.81 8.61 -5.73
C ALA A 161 14.65 8.22 -4.80
N PHE A 162 14.57 6.96 -4.40
CA PHE A 162 13.53 6.48 -3.47
C PHE A 162 13.62 7.16 -2.10
N ILE A 163 14.81 7.24 -1.51
CA ILE A 163 15.05 7.90 -0.22
C ILE A 163 14.70 9.38 -0.34
N ASN A 164 15.22 10.06 -1.37
CA ASN A 164 14.94 11.47 -1.58
C ASN A 164 13.44 11.74 -1.73
N MET A 165 12.70 10.91 -2.49
CA MET A 165 11.25 11.07 -2.63
C MET A 165 10.52 10.92 -1.28
N TRP A 166 10.97 10.03 -0.40
CA TRP A 166 10.39 9.87 0.92
C TRP A 166 10.81 10.96 1.91
N GLU A 167 12.04 11.47 1.82
CA GLU A 167 12.47 12.65 2.59
C GLU A 167 11.74 13.92 2.14
N ASP A 168 11.61 14.15 0.84
CA ASP A 168 10.84 15.27 0.27
C ASP A 168 9.38 15.23 0.76
N LEU A 169 8.76 14.04 0.79
CA LEU A 169 7.40 13.88 1.32
C LEU A 169 7.31 14.14 2.83
N LYS A 170 8.37 13.87 3.61
CA LYS A 170 8.41 14.22 5.05
C LYS A 170 8.55 15.73 5.25
N ASP A 171 9.35 16.39 4.41
CA ASP A 171 9.53 17.84 4.46
C ASP A 171 8.24 18.58 4.11
N ASP A 172 7.47 18.06 3.15
CA ASP A 172 6.16 18.61 2.76
C ASP A 172 5.06 18.29 3.79
N HIS A 173 5.13 17.12 4.43
CA HIS A 173 4.11 16.61 5.36
C HIS A 173 4.74 15.99 6.62
N ILE A 174 5.02 16.84 7.62
CA ILE A 174 5.67 16.41 8.87
C ILE A 174 4.88 15.33 9.62
N GLU A 175 3.55 15.31 9.46
CA GLU A 175 2.67 14.28 9.98
C GLU A 175 2.97 12.87 9.44
N TRP A 176 3.61 12.76 8.27
CA TRP A 176 3.96 11.49 7.65
C TRP A 176 5.30 10.93 8.12
N GLU A 177 6.08 11.68 8.91
CA GLU A 177 7.36 11.21 9.47
C GLU A 177 7.18 9.90 10.23
N ARG A 178 6.16 9.80 11.08
CA ARG A 178 5.87 8.59 11.86
C ARG A 178 5.60 7.36 10.98
N ILE A 179 5.10 7.58 9.77
CA ILE A 179 4.73 6.54 8.81
C ILE A 179 5.93 6.15 7.94
N ILE A 180 6.67 7.14 7.45
CA ILE A 180 7.75 6.95 6.46
C ILE A 180 9.04 6.49 7.15
N GLN A 181 9.37 7.03 8.33
CA GLN A 181 10.64 6.78 9.01
C GLN A 181 10.93 5.28 9.24
N PRO A 182 9.97 4.45 9.71
CA PRO A 182 10.21 3.01 9.87
C PRO A 182 10.59 2.30 8.55
N GLY A 183 10.10 2.81 7.41
CA GLY A 183 10.49 2.34 6.09
C GLY A 183 11.91 2.76 5.72
N LEU A 184 12.27 4.03 5.95
CA LEU A 184 13.62 4.55 5.73
C LEU A 184 14.66 3.80 6.55
N ASP A 185 14.39 3.57 7.84
CA ASP A 185 15.28 2.83 8.75
C ASP A 185 15.64 1.44 8.18
N LYS A 186 14.67 0.77 7.54
CA LYS A 186 14.90 -0.55 6.91
C LYS A 186 15.83 -0.48 5.70
N ILE A 187 15.82 0.62 4.98
CA ILE A 187 16.68 0.83 3.80
C ILE A 187 18.09 1.20 4.25
N GLU A 188 18.21 2.05 5.25
CA GLU A 188 19.51 2.41 5.86
C GLU A 188 20.20 1.17 6.46
N GLU A 189 19.47 0.31 7.18
CA GLU A 189 19.99 -0.96 7.71
C GLU A 189 20.59 -1.83 6.60
N TYR A 190 19.95 -1.86 5.42
CA TYR A 190 20.47 -2.60 4.28
C TYR A 190 21.70 -1.93 3.66
N GLN A 191 21.68 -0.60 3.48
CA GLN A 191 22.82 0.14 2.92
C GLN A 191 24.08 -0.03 3.78
N ALA A 192 23.94 0.04 5.11
CA ALA A 192 25.05 -0.21 6.02
C ALA A 192 25.67 -1.61 5.81
N ARG A 193 24.84 -2.63 5.59
CA ARG A 193 25.29 -4.02 5.32
C ARG A 193 25.89 -4.20 3.92
N LEU A 194 25.51 -3.37 2.94
CA LEU A 194 26.04 -3.42 1.59
C LEU A 194 27.47 -2.89 1.50
N ILE A 195 27.79 -1.86 2.27
CA ILE A 195 29.14 -1.25 2.33
C ILE A 195 30.18 -2.30 2.76
N ASP A 196 29.79 -3.23 3.64
CA ASP A 196 30.66 -4.31 4.12
C ASP A 196 30.83 -5.48 3.12
N THR A 197 30.16 -5.46 1.97
CA THR A 197 30.22 -6.55 0.98
C THR A 197 31.09 -6.16 -0.23
N PRO A 198 32.30 -6.75 -0.40
CA PRO A 198 33.25 -6.36 -1.44
C PRO A 198 32.69 -6.44 -2.88
N ALA A 199 31.79 -7.40 -3.15
CA ALA A 199 31.17 -7.54 -4.47
C ALA A 199 30.33 -6.32 -4.87
N TYR A 200 29.67 -5.68 -3.90
CA TYR A 200 28.95 -4.43 -4.13
C TYR A 200 29.95 -3.30 -4.32
N VAL A 201 30.97 -3.18 -3.47
CA VAL A 201 31.99 -2.12 -3.58
C VAL A 201 32.70 -2.13 -4.93
N VAL A 202 33.01 -3.31 -5.47
CA VAL A 202 33.63 -3.45 -6.80
C VAL A 202 32.66 -3.06 -7.91
N ALA A 203 31.41 -3.53 -7.86
CA ALA A 203 30.38 -3.11 -8.82
C ALA A 203 30.08 -1.61 -8.75
N MET A 204 30.19 -1.01 -7.54
CA MET A 204 30.00 0.42 -7.27
C MET A 204 31.16 1.27 -7.80
N GLY A 205 32.40 0.80 -7.63
CA GLY A 205 33.60 1.50 -8.09
C GLY A 205 33.72 1.60 -9.60
N GLU A 206 33.26 0.60 -10.36
CA GLU A 206 33.30 0.62 -11.83
C GLU A 206 32.40 1.71 -12.43
N THR A 207 31.24 2.00 -11.83
CA THR A 207 30.33 3.07 -12.31
C THR A 207 30.92 4.48 -12.26
N SER A 208 31.86 4.74 -11.35
CA SER A 208 32.52 6.06 -11.23
C SER A 208 33.67 6.25 -12.22
N ILE A 209 34.07 5.18 -12.93
CA ILE A 209 35.20 5.18 -13.88
C ILE A 209 34.72 5.39 -15.32
N PHE A 210 33.40 5.31 -15.56
CA PHE A 210 32.78 5.47 -16.89
C PHE A 210 32.00 6.79 -17.09
N GLN A 211 32.23 7.81 -16.25
CA GLN A 211 31.77 9.19 -16.52
C GLN A 211 32.88 10.07 -17.09
#